data_AF-A0A1B6EXQ4-F1
#
_entry.id   AF-A0A1B6EXQ4-F1
#
_cell.length_a   1.000
_cell.length_b   1.000
_cell.length_c   1.000
_cell.angle_alpha   90.00
_cell.angle_beta   90.00
_cell.angle_gamma   90.00
#
_symmetry.space_group_name_H-M   'P 1'
#
loop_
_entity.id
_entity.type
_entity.pdbx_description
1 polymer ?
#
loop_
_entity_poly.entity_id
_entity_poly.type
_entity_poly.pdbx_seq_one_letter_code
_entity_poly.pdbx_strand_id
1 'polypeptide(L)'
;CKLLEEITRYQFFLQVKQDILQGRLPVSFELAAELGAFVVQSELGDYDPRRHSPGYVSEFRFLSNQTVELEGKIAEHHKDLQGQLPSVAELNYLDKVKWLEMYDDASRSES
;
A
#
# COMPACT_ATOMS: atom_id res chain seq x y z
N CYS A 1 6.95 24.83 6.70
CA CYS A 1 5.48 24.93 6.89
C CYS A 1 4.89 23.54 6.79
N LYS A 2 4.63 22.87 7.93
CA LYS A 2 4.25 21.44 7.98
C LYS A 2 2.95 21.10 7.24
N LEU A 3 2.02 22.06 7.15
CA LEU A 3 0.73 21.90 6.47
C LEU A 3 0.87 21.66 4.96
N LEU A 4 1.85 22.29 4.29
CA LEU A 4 2.03 22.13 2.86
C LEU A 4 2.57 20.72 2.55
N GLU A 5 3.50 20.23 3.36
CA GLU A 5 4.05 18.87 3.26
C GLU A 5 3.00 17.79 3.55
N GLU A 6 2.06 18.04 4.47
CA GLU A 6 0.92 17.15 4.74
C GLU A 6 -0.12 17.14 3.62
N ILE A 7 -0.48 18.31 3.07
CA ILE A 7 -1.41 18.40 1.94
C ILE A 7 -0.82 17.70 0.70
N THR A 8 0.46 17.94 0.41
CA THR A 8 1.15 17.25 -0.70
C THR A 8 1.21 15.75 -0.45
N ARG A 9 1.44 15.30 0.79
CA ARG A 9 1.50 13.87 1.15
C ARG A 9 0.18 13.14 0.95
N TYR A 10 -0.94 13.72 1.37
CA TYR A 10 -2.25 13.10 1.16
C TYR A 10 -2.67 13.11 -0.32
N GLN A 11 -2.42 14.20 -1.03
CA GLN A 11 -2.65 14.27 -2.48
C GLN A 11 -1.79 13.25 -3.23
N PHE A 12 -0.53 13.08 -2.81
CA PHE A 12 0.39 12.10 -3.37
C PHE A 12 -0.06 10.66 -3.12
N PHE A 13 -0.51 10.36 -1.89
CA PHE A 13 -1.13 9.08 -1.56
C PHE A 13 -2.30 8.75 -2.51
N LEU A 14 -3.21 9.71 -2.70
CA LEU A 14 -4.36 9.54 -3.58
C LEU A 14 -3.94 9.33 -5.03
N GLN A 15 -2.97 10.09 -5.50
CA GLN A 15 -2.49 10.01 -6.88
C GLN A 15 -1.83 8.66 -7.16
N VAL A 16 -0.94 8.19 -6.29
CA VAL A 16 -0.32 6.88 -6.43
C VAL A 16 -1.36 5.76 -6.34
N LYS A 17 -2.28 5.84 -5.38
CA LYS A 17 -3.36 4.85 -5.28
C LYS A 17 -4.17 4.79 -6.58
N GLN A 18 -4.43 5.93 -7.20
CA GLN A 18 -5.15 6.01 -8.47
C GLN A 18 -4.31 5.49 -9.64
N ASP A 19 -3.03 5.80 -9.71
CA ASP A 19 -2.13 5.33 -10.78
C ASP A 19 -1.88 3.81 -10.70
N ILE A 20 -1.75 3.25 -9.50
CA ILE A 20 -1.70 1.81 -9.24
C ILE A 20 -3.02 1.16 -9.67
N LEU A 21 -4.15 1.73 -9.28
CA LEU A 21 -5.48 1.22 -9.64
C LEU A 21 -5.72 1.27 -11.15
N GLN A 22 -5.21 2.29 -11.84
CA GLN A 22 -5.30 2.44 -13.30
C GLN A 22 -4.24 1.65 -14.06
N GLY A 23 -3.28 1.01 -13.37
CA GLY A 23 -2.15 0.31 -13.99
C GLY A 23 -1.17 1.25 -14.72
N ARG A 24 -1.18 2.54 -14.38
CA ARG A 24 -0.25 3.56 -14.90
C ARG A 24 1.11 3.48 -14.23
N LEU A 25 1.13 3.13 -12.95
CA LEU A 25 2.36 2.87 -12.21
C LEU A 25 2.58 1.34 -12.15
N PRO A 26 3.59 0.80 -12.87
CA PRO A 26 3.91 -0.61 -12.80
C PRO A 26 4.51 -0.91 -11.42
N VAL A 27 3.70 -1.46 -10.52
CA VAL A 27 4.16 -1.95 -9.22
C VAL A 27 4.45 -3.44 -9.30
N SER A 28 5.55 -3.87 -8.67
CA SER A 28 5.84 -5.29 -8.55
C SER A 28 4.78 -5.97 -7.67
N PHE A 29 4.58 -7.28 -7.86
CA PHE A 29 3.62 -8.05 -7.07
C PHE A 29 3.89 -7.95 -5.56
N GLU A 30 5.16 -8.08 -5.16
CA GLU A 30 5.58 -7.98 -3.75
C GLU A 30 5.26 -6.61 -3.17
N LEU A 31 5.56 -5.55 -3.92
CA LEU A 31 5.27 -4.20 -3.48
C LEU A 31 3.77 -3.94 -3.37
N ALA A 32 2.97 -4.37 -4.36
CA ALA A 32 1.52 -4.24 -4.30
C ALA A 32 0.96 -4.96 -3.05
N ALA A 33 1.56 -6.09 -2.68
CA ALA A 33 1.21 -6.82 -1.47
C ALA A 33 1.58 -6.07 -0.19
N GLU A 34 2.78 -5.49 -0.10
CA GLU A 34 3.22 -4.68 1.04
C GLU A 34 2.36 -3.42 1.21
N LEU A 35 2.11 -2.70 0.12
CA LEU A 35 1.27 -1.50 0.11
C LEU A 35 -0.16 -1.83 0.53
N GLY A 36 -0.71 -2.93 0.02
CA GLY A 36 -2.02 -3.42 0.44
C GLY A 36 -2.05 -3.74 1.94
N ALA A 37 -1.01 -4.36 2.48
CA ALA A 37 -0.93 -4.71 3.89
C ALA A 37 -0.89 -3.46 4.79
N PHE A 38 -0.17 -2.41 4.41
CA PHE A 38 -0.18 -1.16 5.16
C PHE A 38 -1.56 -0.50 5.18
N VAL A 39 -2.28 -0.51 4.05
CA VAL A 39 -3.64 0.03 3.98
C VAL A 39 -4.59 -0.79 4.87
N VAL A 40 -4.53 -2.12 4.78
CA VAL A 40 -5.34 -3.01 5.63
C VAL A 40 -5.03 -2.78 7.11
N GLN A 41 -3.76 -2.68 7.49
CA GLN A 41 -3.35 -2.38 8.88
C GLN A 41 -3.82 -0.99 9.33
N SER A 42 -3.82 0.01 8.45
CA SER A 42 -4.33 1.35 8.80
C SER A 42 -5.84 1.40 8.98
N GLU A 43 -6.60 0.59 8.23
CA GLU A 43 -8.07 0.59 8.23
C GLU A 43 -8.65 -0.38 9.27
N LEU A 44 -8.06 -1.57 9.42
CA LEU A 44 -8.54 -2.64 10.31
C LEU A 44 -7.79 -2.69 11.64
N GLY A 45 -6.58 -2.13 11.71
CA GLY A 45 -5.66 -2.36 12.83
C GLY A 45 -5.08 -3.77 12.80
N ASP A 46 -4.62 -4.26 13.95
CA ASP A 46 -3.94 -5.55 14.05
C ASP A 46 -4.78 -6.73 13.53
N TYR A 47 -4.10 -7.67 12.88
CA TYR A 47 -4.70 -8.92 12.45
C TYR A 47 -5.31 -9.70 13.63
N ASP A 48 -6.65 -9.77 13.65
CA ASP A 48 -7.42 -10.64 14.52
C ASP A 48 -7.98 -11.86 13.75
N PRO A 49 -7.55 -13.10 14.05
CA PRO A 49 -8.04 -14.31 13.37
C PRO A 49 -9.53 -14.60 13.60
N ARG A 50 -10.18 -13.96 14.58
CA ARG A 50 -11.63 -14.09 14.82
C ARG A 50 -12.46 -13.17 13.96
N ARG A 51 -11.88 -12.05 13.51
CA ARG A 51 -12.56 -11.02 12.70
C ARG A 51 -12.18 -11.11 11.22
N HIS A 52 -10.95 -11.53 10.93
CA HIS A 52 -10.41 -11.62 9.58
C HIS A 52 -10.59 -13.04 9.01
N SER A 53 -11.78 -13.29 8.47
CA SER A 53 -12.05 -14.49 7.65
C SER A 53 -11.25 -14.46 6.34
N PRO A 54 -10.94 -15.62 5.74
CA PRO A 54 -10.31 -15.66 4.41
C PRO A 54 -11.09 -14.80 3.41
N GLY A 55 -10.40 -13.89 2.70
CA GLY A 55 -11.02 -12.95 1.75
C GLY A 55 -11.44 -11.60 2.33
N TYR A 56 -11.13 -11.27 3.59
CA TYR A 56 -11.36 -9.93 4.13
C TYR A 56 -10.61 -8.83 3.35
N VAL A 57 -9.47 -9.17 2.74
CA VAL A 57 -8.71 -8.28 1.87
C VAL A 57 -9.46 -7.96 0.57
N SER A 58 -10.36 -8.84 0.12
CA SER A 58 -11.15 -8.64 -1.10
C SER A 58 -12.15 -7.48 -0.98
N GLU A 59 -12.46 -7.02 0.25
CA GLU A 59 -13.27 -5.81 0.49
C GLU A 59 -12.53 -4.52 0.08
N PHE A 60 -11.21 -4.58 -0.01
CA PHE A 60 -10.37 -3.47 -0.41
C PHE A 60 -9.92 -3.64 -1.87
N ARG A 61 -10.07 -2.56 -2.65
CA ARG A 61 -9.62 -2.50 -4.04
C ARG A 61 -8.23 -1.88 -4.12
N PHE A 62 -7.21 -2.71 -4.34
CA PHE A 62 -5.82 -2.27 -4.49
C PHE A 62 -5.42 -2.16 -5.96
N LEU A 63 -5.75 -3.18 -6.76
CA LEU A 63 -5.44 -3.25 -8.19
C LEU A 63 -6.72 -3.48 -8.99
N SER A 64 -6.74 -2.98 -10.22
CA SER A 64 -7.79 -3.30 -11.20
C SER A 64 -7.78 -4.79 -11.58
N ASN A 65 -6.63 -5.46 -11.52
CA ASN A 65 -6.49 -6.90 -11.73
C ASN A 65 -6.09 -7.63 -10.43
N GLN A 66 -6.83 -7.40 -9.34
CA GLN A 66 -6.58 -8.03 -8.05
C GLN A 66 -6.80 -9.54 -8.14
N THR A 67 -5.74 -10.32 -7.86
CA THR A 67 -5.78 -11.78 -7.86
C THR A 67 -5.86 -12.33 -6.44
N VAL A 68 -6.38 -13.55 -6.28
CA VAL A 68 -6.45 -14.24 -4.99
C VAL A 68 -5.05 -14.46 -4.38
N GLU A 69 -4.03 -14.65 -5.23
CA GLU A 69 -2.63 -14.74 -4.78
C GLU A 69 -2.15 -13.45 -4.13
N LEU A 70 -2.48 -12.29 -4.72
CA LEU A 70 -2.15 -10.99 -4.14
C LEU A 70 -2.84 -10.80 -2.80
N GLU A 71 -4.13 -11.12 -2.72
CA GLU A 71 -4.90 -11.03 -1.47
C GLU A 71 -4.33 -11.92 -0.37
N GLY A 72 -3.90 -13.13 -0.74
CA GLY A 72 -3.19 -14.03 0.17
C GLY A 72 -1.89 -13.41 0.68
N LYS A 73 -1.10 -12.81 -0.22
CA LYS A 73 0.17 -12.17 0.12
C LYS A 73 -0.01 -10.95 1.02
N ILE A 74 -0.99 -10.10 0.73
CA ILE A 74 -1.38 -8.97 1.59
C ILE A 74 -1.73 -9.48 2.99
N ALA A 75 -2.53 -10.55 3.08
CA ALA A 75 -2.93 -11.11 4.37
C ALA A 75 -1.75 -11.74 5.13
N GLU A 76 -0.73 -12.26 4.44
CA GLU A 76 0.53 -12.70 5.07
C GLU A 76 1.27 -11.50 5.66
N HIS A 77 1.54 -10.47 4.85
CA HIS A 77 2.23 -9.27 5.33
C HIS A 77 1.48 -8.56 6.45
N HIS A 78 0.15 -8.51 6.40
CA HIS A 78 -0.67 -7.92 7.45
C HIS A 78 -0.46 -8.62 8.81
N LYS A 79 -0.22 -9.95 8.82
CA LYS A 79 0.11 -10.67 10.06
C LYS A 79 1.47 -10.27 10.61
N ASP A 80 2.44 -9.96 9.74
CA ASP A 80 3.77 -9.50 10.14
C ASP A 80 3.74 -8.06 10.68
N LEU A 81 2.76 -7.26 10.28
CA LEU A 81 2.55 -5.89 10.77
C LEU A 81 1.81 -5.83 12.13
N GLN A 82 1.56 -6.97 12.77
CA GLN A 82 0.88 -7.02 14.06
C GLN A 82 1.63 -6.22 15.14
N GLY A 83 0.92 -5.35 15.84
CA GLY A 83 1.46 -4.42 16.84
C GLY A 83 1.88 -3.07 16.26
N GLN A 84 1.79 -2.88 14.95
CA GLN A 84 2.06 -1.60 14.31
C GLN A 84 0.85 -0.66 14.40
N LEU A 85 1.07 0.57 14.86
CA LEU A 85 0.00 1.57 14.93
C LEU A 85 -0.48 1.96 13.51
N PRO A 86 -1.80 2.20 13.31
CA PRO A 86 -2.34 2.65 12.03
C PRO A 86 -1.63 3.87 11.43
N SER A 87 -1.26 4.83 12.27
CA SER A 87 -0.50 6.03 11.86
C SER A 87 0.90 5.70 11.32
N VAL A 88 1.53 4.64 11.83
CA VAL A 88 2.83 4.17 11.37
C VAL A 88 2.68 3.41 10.04
N ALA A 89 1.58 2.66 9.87
CA ALA A 89 1.28 1.99 8.59
C ALA A 89 1.08 2.99 7.45
N GLU A 90 0.35 4.07 7.70
CA GLU A 90 0.18 5.15 6.71
C GLU A 90 1.53 5.82 6.35
N LEU A 91 2.37 6.10 7.36
CA LEU A 91 3.71 6.65 7.14
C LEU A 91 4.60 5.71 6.32
N ASN A 92 4.59 4.41 6.62
CA ASN A 92 5.39 3.42 5.90
C ASN A 92 4.91 3.24 4.45
N TYR A 93 3.60 3.27 4.21
CA TYR A 93 3.03 3.28 2.87
C TYR A 93 3.59 4.45 2.06
N LEU A 94 3.52 5.65 2.62
CA LEU A 94 3.99 6.87 1.96
C LEU A 94 5.49 6.86 1.70
N ASP A 95 6.27 6.38 2.67
CA ASP A 95 7.72 6.26 2.52
C ASP A 95 8.05 5.29 1.38
N LYS A 96 7.42 4.10 1.33
CA LYS A 96 7.63 3.14 0.24
C LYS A 96 7.24 3.69 -1.12
N VAL A 97 6.08 4.33 -1.21
CA VAL A 97 5.63 4.96 -2.46
C VAL A 97 6.60 6.06 -2.91
N LYS A 98 7.07 6.89 -1.98
CA LYS A 98 8.03 7.95 -2.28
C LYS A 98 9.35 7.38 -2.79
N TRP A 99 9.85 6.31 -2.19
CA TRP A 99 11.07 5.64 -2.66
C TRP A 99 10.92 5.08 -4.08
N LEU A 100 9.73 4.58 -4.44
CA LEU A 100 9.49 4.08 -5.79
C LEU A 100 9.56 5.18 -6.84
N GLU A 101 8.88 6.31 -6.64
CA GLU A 101 8.97 7.39 -7.61
C GLU A 101 10.41 7.91 -7.75
N MET A 102 11.16 7.99 -6.65
CA MET A 102 12.56 8.43 -6.71
C MET A 102 13.49 7.43 -7.41
N TYR A 103 13.23 6.12 -7.31
CA TYR A 103 14.03 5.08 -7.97
C TYR A 103 13.58 4.80 -9.41
N ASP A 104 12.29 4.89 -9.72
CA ASP A 104 11.75 4.71 -11.08
C ASP A 104 12.23 5.84 -11.99
N ASP A 105 12.26 7.08 -11.51
CA ASP A 105 12.80 8.25 -12.23
C ASP A 105 14.31 8.09 -12.51
N ALA A 106 15.07 7.54 -11.56
CA ALA A 106 16.49 7.25 -11.75
C ALA A 106 16.71 6.16 -12.82
N SER A 107 15.89 5.10 -12.83
CA SER A 107 15.99 4.02 -13.82
C SER A 107 15.56 4.42 -15.24
N ARG A 108 14.74 5.47 -15.36
CA ARG A 108 14.30 6.03 -16.64
C ARG A 108 15.28 7.02 -17.26
N SER A 109 16.30 7.44 -16.49
CA SER A 109 17.35 8.36 -16.94
C SER A 109 18.54 7.66 -17.63
N GLU A 110 18.56 6.32 -17.66
CA GLU A 110 19.54 5.51 -18.38
C GLU A 110 18.85 4.64 -19.46
N SER A 111 18.25 5.26 -20.48
CA SER A 111 17.79 4.59 -21.71
C SER A 111 17.84 5.53 -22.90
#